data_AF-S4UTI0-F1
#
_entry.id   AF-S4UTI0-F1
#
_cell.length_a   1.000
_cell.length_b   1.000
_cell.length_c   1.000
_cell.angle_alpha   90.00
_cell.angle_beta   90.00
_cell.angle_gamma   90.00
#
_symmetry.space_group_name_H-M   'P 1'
#
loop_
_entity.id
_entity.type
_entity.pdbx_description
1 polymer ?
#
loop_
_entity_poly.entity_id
_entity_poly.type
_entity_poly.pdbx_seq_one_letter_code
_entity_poly.pdbx_strand_id
1 'polypeptide(L)'
;VVVVDTQEAGIRLVHALLACAEAVQQENLSAAEALVKQIPLLAASQGGTMRKVAAYFGEALARRVFRFRPQPDSSLLDAAFADLLHAHFYESCPYLKFAHFTANQAILEAFAGCRRVHVVDFGIK
;
A
#
# COMPACT_ATOMS: atom_id res chain seq x y z
N VAL A 1 13.93 24.53 17.71
CA VAL A 1 14.92 24.14 16.67
C VAL A 1 14.72 22.69 16.16
N VAL A 2 14.00 21.80 16.87
CA VAL A 2 13.80 20.38 16.48
C VAL A 2 12.97 20.14 15.19
N VAL A 3 12.13 21.09 14.78
CA VAL A 3 11.21 20.91 13.63
C VAL A 3 11.95 20.89 12.28
N VAL A 4 13.04 21.63 12.14
CA VAL A 4 13.81 21.73 10.87
C VAL A 4 14.48 20.39 10.54
N ASP A 5 15.02 19.71 11.56
CA ASP A 5 15.69 18.42 11.43
C ASP A 5 14.73 17.31 10.96
N THR A 6 13.47 17.34 11.42
CA THR A 6 12.46 16.34 11.01
C THR A 6 12.04 16.46 9.55
N GLN A 7 11.91 17.69 9.01
CA GLN A 7 11.52 17.91 7.61
C GLN A 7 12.66 17.54 6.66
N GLU A 8 13.89 17.92 6.99
CA GLU A 8 15.07 17.54 6.21
C GLU A 8 15.28 16.02 6.21
N ALA A 9 15.14 15.36 7.36
CA ALA A 9 15.16 13.91 7.45
C ALA A 9 14.05 13.25 6.63
N GLY A 10 12.87 13.88 6.54
CA GLY A 10 11.77 13.42 5.70
C GLY A 10 12.11 13.48 4.20
N ILE A 11 12.70 14.58 3.74
CA ILE A 11 13.17 14.72 2.35
C ILE A 11 14.25 13.67 2.04
N ARG A 12 15.23 13.50 2.94
CA ARG A 12 16.27 12.48 2.80
C ARG A 12 15.71 11.07 2.74
N LEU A 13 14.66 10.77 3.48
CA LEU A 13 13.96 9.50 3.43
C LEU A 13 13.29 9.26 2.08
N VAL A 14 12.62 10.26 1.51
CA VAL A 14 12.05 10.17 0.15
C VAL A 14 13.15 9.91 -0.87
N HIS A 15 14.26 10.65 -0.82
CA HIS A 15 15.38 10.44 -1.73
C HIS A 15 16.02 9.06 -1.57
N ALA A 16 16.17 8.56 -0.33
CA ALA A 16 16.70 7.21 -0.09
C ALA A 16 15.78 6.13 -0.67
N LEU A 17 14.45 6.28 -0.53
CA LEU A 17 13.46 5.36 -1.12
C LEU A 17 13.54 5.37 -2.65
N LEU A 18 13.60 6.56 -3.26
CA LEU A 18 13.69 6.72 -4.71
C LEU A 18 15.01 6.16 -5.27
N ALA A 19 16.14 6.52 -4.66
CA ALA A 19 17.45 6.02 -5.07
C ALA A 19 17.56 4.50 -4.91
N CYS A 20 16.95 3.92 -3.86
CA CYS A 20 16.91 2.48 -3.69
C CYS A 20 16.09 1.81 -4.79
N ALA A 21 14.93 2.37 -5.15
CA ALA A 21 14.11 1.86 -6.24
C ALA A 21 14.83 1.93 -7.59
N GLU A 22 15.54 3.04 -7.86
CA GLU A 22 16.35 3.22 -9.06
C GLU A 22 17.51 2.22 -9.13
N ALA A 23 18.25 2.04 -8.03
CA ALA A 23 19.32 1.05 -7.94
C ALA A 23 18.82 -0.39 -8.18
N VAL A 24 17.64 -0.72 -7.65
CA VAL A 24 16.97 -2.00 -7.93
C VAL A 24 16.59 -2.14 -9.40
N GLN A 25 16.09 -1.07 -10.04
CA GLN A 25 15.73 -1.07 -11.46
C GLN A 25 16.96 -1.24 -12.36
N GLN A 26 18.08 -0.64 -12.00
CA GLN A 26 19.35 -0.73 -12.71
C GLN A 26 20.15 -2.01 -12.39
N GLU A 27 19.58 -2.93 -11.59
CA GLU A 27 20.24 -4.14 -11.10
C GLU A 27 21.54 -3.87 -10.33
N ASN A 28 21.71 -2.66 -9.81
CA ASN A 28 22.85 -2.28 -8.96
C ASN A 28 22.59 -2.73 -7.51
N LEU A 29 22.75 -4.03 -7.28
CA LEU A 29 22.42 -4.67 -6.00
C LEU A 29 23.27 -4.17 -4.83
N SER A 30 24.53 -3.81 -5.07
CA SER A 30 25.40 -3.30 -4.00
C SER A 30 24.92 -1.94 -3.47
N ALA A 31 24.53 -1.03 -4.36
CA ALA A 31 23.94 0.25 -3.99
C ALA A 31 22.56 0.06 -3.35
N ALA A 32 21.72 -0.82 -3.92
CA ALA A 32 20.40 -1.10 -3.39
C ALA A 32 20.45 -1.70 -1.97
N GLU A 33 21.37 -2.63 -1.70
CA GLU A 33 21.59 -3.20 -0.37
C GLU A 33 22.07 -2.16 0.65
N ALA A 34 22.93 -1.22 0.24
CA ALA A 34 23.39 -0.16 1.12
C ALA A 34 22.24 0.80 1.47
N LEU A 35 21.47 1.21 0.46
CA LEU A 35 20.34 2.14 0.63
C LEU A 35 19.22 1.52 1.45
N VAL A 36 18.86 0.26 1.21
CA VAL A 36 17.78 -0.41 1.94
C VAL A 36 18.08 -0.58 3.43
N LYS A 37 19.36 -0.73 3.81
CA LYS A 37 19.79 -0.77 5.21
C LYS A 37 19.69 0.59 5.91
N GLN A 38 19.70 1.70 5.17
CA GLN A 38 19.61 3.05 5.73
C GLN A 38 18.15 3.51 5.93
N ILE A 39 17.22 3.04 5.09
CA ILE A 39 15.81 3.45 5.12
C ILE A 39 15.16 3.29 6.51
N PRO A 40 15.35 2.17 7.27
CA PRO A 40 14.77 2.02 8.60
C PRO A 40 15.24 3.06 9.62
N LEU A 41 16.52 3.45 9.57
CA LEU A 41 17.06 4.49 10.47
C LEU A 41 16.42 5.86 10.16
N LEU A 42 16.30 6.19 8.87
CA LEU A 42 15.67 7.44 8.44
C LEU A 42 14.15 7.45 8.73
N ALA A 43 13.47 6.30 8.63
CA ALA A 43 12.07 6.18 8.99
C ALA A 43 11.83 6.32 10.50
N ALA A 44 12.76 5.84 11.34
CA ALA A 44 12.65 5.94 12.79
C ALA A 44 12.60 7.41 13.27
N SER A 45 13.32 8.32 12.60
CA SER A 45 13.31 9.75 12.92
C SER A 45 12.03 10.48 12.48
N GLN A 46 11.21 9.87 11.61
CA GLN A 46 9.96 10.47 11.14
C GLN A 46 8.78 10.15 12.06
N GLY A 47 7.81 11.05 12.20
CA GLY A 47 6.55 10.79 12.89
C GLY A 47 5.39 10.49 11.94
N GLY A 48 4.26 10.05 12.50
CA GLY A 48 2.96 10.02 11.80
C GLY A 48 2.93 9.21 10.50
N THR A 49 2.28 9.76 9.48
CA THR A 49 2.06 9.10 8.18
C THR A 49 3.36 8.79 7.44
N MET A 50 4.36 9.67 7.52
CA MET A 50 5.62 9.51 6.81
C MET A 50 6.38 8.25 7.26
N ARG A 51 6.43 8.00 8.58
CA ARG A 51 7.02 6.76 9.13
C ARG A 51 6.31 5.52 8.60
N LYS A 52 4.96 5.54 8.56
CA LYS A 52 4.16 4.40 8.09
C LYS A 52 4.44 4.08 6.63
N VAL A 53 4.39 5.11 5.76
CA VAL A 53 4.67 4.95 4.32
C VAL A 53 6.08 4.41 4.10
N ALA A 54 7.08 5.02 4.74
CA ALA A 54 8.46 4.59 4.59
C ALA A 54 8.73 3.18 5.11
N ALA A 55 8.07 2.75 6.18
CA ALA A 55 8.19 1.39 6.68
C ALA A 55 7.70 0.36 5.65
N TYR A 56 6.50 0.55 5.09
CA TYR A 56 5.95 -0.37 4.09
C TYR A 56 6.75 -0.38 2.78
N PHE A 57 7.14 0.79 2.27
CA PHE A 57 7.96 0.85 1.05
C PHE A 57 9.38 0.31 1.28
N GLY A 58 9.99 0.60 2.42
CA GLY A 58 11.30 0.07 2.79
C GLY A 58 11.29 -1.46 2.87
N GLU A 59 10.26 -2.04 3.49
CA GLU A 59 10.08 -3.49 3.52
C GLU A 59 9.88 -4.08 2.12
N ALA A 60 9.03 -3.47 1.29
CA ALA A 60 8.79 -3.92 -0.08
C ALA A 60 10.07 -3.88 -0.94
N LEU A 61 10.88 -2.84 -0.79
CA LEU A 61 12.19 -2.72 -1.45
C LEU A 61 13.16 -3.78 -0.91
N ALA A 62 13.22 -4.01 0.40
CA ALA A 62 14.06 -5.05 0.99
C ALA A 62 13.71 -6.44 0.42
N ARG A 63 12.42 -6.78 0.37
CA ARG A 63 11.94 -8.03 -0.22
C ARG A 63 12.37 -8.16 -1.69
N ARG A 64 12.35 -7.05 -2.45
CA ARG A 64 12.78 -7.03 -3.85
C ARG A 64 14.30 -7.20 -3.99
N VAL A 65 15.10 -6.50 -3.18
CA VAL A 65 16.57 -6.59 -3.16
C VAL A 65 17.03 -8.01 -2.81
N PHE A 66 16.49 -8.56 -1.73
CA PHE A 66 16.87 -9.91 -1.25
C PHE A 66 16.10 -11.03 -1.96
N ARG A 67 15.27 -10.70 -2.95
CA ARG A 67 14.41 -11.64 -3.71
C ARG A 67 13.57 -12.55 -2.80
N PHE A 68 13.22 -12.06 -1.62
CA PHE A 68 12.42 -12.78 -0.64
C PHE A 68 10.94 -12.65 -1.01
N ARG A 69 10.29 -13.78 -1.25
CA ARG A 69 8.85 -13.88 -1.45
C ARG A 69 8.27 -14.76 -0.35
N PRO A 70 7.61 -14.19 0.67
CA PRO A 70 6.92 -15.02 1.64
C PRO A 70 5.84 -15.82 0.92
N GLN A 71 5.70 -17.08 1.30
CA GLN A 71 4.59 -17.90 0.83
C GLN A 71 3.30 -17.31 1.42
N PRO A 72 2.23 -17.14 0.62
CA PRO A 72 0.96 -16.66 1.16
C PRO A 72 0.48 -17.65 2.24
N ASP A 73 0.29 -17.15 3.45
CA ASP A 73 -0.36 -17.92 4.50
C ASP A 73 -1.83 -18.08 4.09
N SER A 74 -2.33 -19.33 4.09
CA SER A 74 -3.70 -19.66 3.70
C SER A 74 -4.53 -20.10 4.90
N SER A 75 -4.10 -19.72 6.11
CA SER A 75 -4.83 -20.05 7.32
C SER A 75 -6.19 -19.36 7.37
N LEU A 76 -7.19 -20.04 7.95
CA LEU A 76 -8.53 -19.49 8.16
C LEU A 76 -8.52 -18.21 9.01
N LEU A 77 -7.53 -18.07 9.88
CA LEU A 77 -7.33 -16.89 10.72
C LEU A 77 -6.93 -15.68 9.87
N ASP A 78 -6.08 -15.87 8.86
CA ASP A 78 -5.67 -14.80 7.94
C ASP A 78 -6.83 -14.34 7.05
N ALA A 79 -7.65 -15.28 6.58
CA ALA A 79 -8.87 -14.97 5.83
C ALA A 79 -9.86 -14.12 6.66
N ALA A 80 -10.18 -14.56 7.88
CA ALA A 80 -11.09 -13.81 8.77
C ALA A 80 -10.53 -12.42 9.12
N PHE A 81 -9.21 -12.30 9.29
CA PHE A 81 -8.56 -11.02 9.53
C PHE A 81 -8.61 -10.10 8.30
N ALA A 82 -8.44 -10.65 7.09
CA ALA A 82 -8.58 -9.91 5.84
C ALA A 82 -10.00 -9.36 5.63
N ASP A 83 -11.02 -10.11 6.03
CA ASP A 83 -12.42 -9.66 5.98
C ASP A 83 -12.69 -8.55 6.99
N LEU A 84 -12.16 -8.69 8.22
CA LEU A 84 -12.22 -7.64 9.24
C LEU A 84 -11.56 -6.35 8.76
N LEU A 85 -10.36 -6.43 8.18
CA LEU A 85 -9.66 -5.27 7.61
C LEU A 85 -10.43 -4.65 6.45
N HIS A 86 -11.05 -5.47 5.59
CA HIS A 86 -11.86 -4.99 4.48
C HIS A 86 -13.10 -4.23 4.99
N ALA A 87 -13.83 -4.78 5.96
CA ALA A 87 -14.97 -4.12 6.59
C ALA A 87 -14.55 -2.80 7.26
N HIS A 88 -13.44 -2.79 7.99
CA HIS A 88 -12.91 -1.58 8.60
C HIS A 88 -12.53 -0.52 7.57
N PHE A 89 -11.91 -0.91 6.44
CA PHE A 89 -11.56 0.02 5.37
C PHE A 89 -12.80 0.59 4.68
N TYR A 90 -13.83 -0.24 4.46
CA TYR A 90 -15.12 0.18 3.92
C TYR A 90 -15.81 1.21 4.82
N GLU A 91 -15.75 1.02 6.15
CA GLU A 91 -16.34 1.95 7.10
C GLU A 91 -15.52 3.22 7.33
N SER A 92 -14.19 3.11 7.33
CA SER A 92 -13.31 4.22 7.70
C SER A 92 -12.99 5.18 6.55
N CYS A 93 -13.15 4.75 5.29
CA CYS A 93 -12.76 5.53 4.12
C CYS A 93 -13.84 5.55 3.04
N PRO A 94 -14.00 6.66 2.29
CA PRO A 94 -15.07 6.79 1.31
C PRO A 94 -14.78 6.05 0.00
N TYR A 95 -13.57 5.53 -0.22
CA TYR A 95 -13.16 5.04 -1.54
C TYR A 95 -14.03 3.89 -2.06
N LEU A 96 -14.25 2.85 -1.26
CA LEU A 96 -15.07 1.70 -1.67
C LEU A 96 -16.56 2.05 -1.70
N LYS A 97 -17.05 2.80 -0.70
CA LYS A 97 -18.43 3.28 -0.67
C LYS A 97 -18.75 4.13 -1.91
N PHE A 98 -17.86 5.05 -2.28
CA PHE A 98 -17.98 5.87 -3.47
C PHE A 98 -18.02 5.03 -4.74
N ALA A 99 -17.10 4.06 -4.89
CA ALA A 99 -17.09 3.18 -6.05
C ALA A 99 -18.38 2.35 -6.14
N HIS A 100 -18.83 1.76 -5.03
CA HIS A 100 -20.06 0.96 -5.00
C HIS A 100 -21.30 1.80 -5.28
N PHE A 101 -21.45 2.99 -4.68
CA PHE A 101 -22.63 3.81 -4.90
C PHE A 101 -22.68 4.39 -6.31
N THR A 102 -21.55 4.82 -6.87
CA THR A 102 -21.52 5.33 -8.24
C THR A 102 -21.76 4.22 -9.26
N ALA A 103 -21.16 3.03 -9.08
CA ALA A 103 -21.43 1.87 -9.91
C ALA A 103 -22.90 1.43 -9.81
N ASN A 104 -23.44 1.30 -8.59
CA ASN A 104 -24.82 0.88 -8.38
C ASN A 104 -25.81 1.90 -8.95
N GLN A 105 -25.53 3.19 -8.85
CA GLN A 105 -26.37 4.22 -9.47
C GLN A 105 -26.39 4.05 -11.00
N ALA A 106 -25.24 3.89 -11.64
CA ALA A 106 -25.17 3.65 -13.08
C ALA A 106 -25.86 2.34 -13.49
N ILE A 107 -25.72 1.28 -12.70
CA ILE A 107 -26.41 -0.01 -12.90
C ILE A 107 -27.93 0.17 -12.82
N LEU A 108 -28.43 0.86 -11.80
CA LEU A 108 -29.87 1.10 -11.61
C LEU A 108 -30.47 1.90 -12.77
N GLU A 109 -29.75 2.92 -13.24
CA GLU A 109 -30.16 3.71 -14.40
C GLU A 109 -30.16 2.89 -15.69
N ALA A 110 -29.11 2.10 -15.92
CA ALA A 110 -28.99 1.27 -17.12
C ALA A 110 -30.08 0.18 -17.21
N PHE A 111 -30.56 -0.31 -16.07
CA PHE A 111 -31.59 -1.36 -16.00
C PHE A 111 -33.00 -0.83 -15.72
N ALA A 112 -33.23 0.48 -15.85
CA ALA A 112 -34.56 1.07 -15.65
C ALA A 112 -35.60 0.42 -16.58
N GLY A 113 -36.65 -0.18 -15.99
CA GLY A 113 -37.72 -0.86 -16.73
C GLY A 113 -37.39 -2.29 -17.19
N CYS A 114 -36.18 -2.80 -16.93
CA CYS A 114 -35.83 -4.19 -17.23
C CYS A 114 -36.51 -5.16 -16.24
N ARG A 115 -37.16 -6.21 -16.76
CA ARG A 115 -37.79 -7.27 -15.93
C ARG A 115 -36.83 -8.31 -15.40
N ARG A 116 -35.61 -8.38 -15.95
CA ARG A 116 -34.56 -9.33 -15.57
C ARG A 116 -33.22 -8.63 -15.71
N VAL A 117 -32.39 -8.76 -14.68
CA VAL A 117 -31.06 -8.17 -14.60
C VAL A 117 -30.06 -9.29 -14.32
N HIS A 118 -28.87 -9.21 -14.90
CA HIS A 118 -27.75 -10.09 -14.60
C HIS A 118 -26.50 -9.23 -14.40
N VAL A 119 -25.93 -9.28 -13.20
CA VAL A 119 -24.72 -8.54 -12.82
C VAL A 119 -23.60 -9.55 -12.63
N VAL A 120 -22.44 -9.30 -13.24
CA VAL A 120 -21.23 -10.09 -13.06
C VAL A 120 -20.23 -9.23 -12.31
N ASP A 121 -19.93 -9.61 -11.07
CA ASP A 121 -18.94 -8.93 -10.23
C ASP A 121 -17.61 -9.70 -10.26
N PHE A 122 -16.56 -9.07 -10.80
CA PHE A 122 -15.21 -9.64 -10.87
C PHE A 122 -14.39 -9.43 -9.59
N GLY A 123 -14.89 -8.62 -8.66
CA GLY A 123 -14.21 -8.24 -7.42
C GLY A 123 -14.92 -8.75 -6.16
N ILE A 124 -15.94 -9.61 -6.30
CA ILE A 124 -16.64 -10.18 -5.15
C ILE A 124 -15.67 -11.06 -4.36
N LYS A 125 -15.59 -10.82 -3.06
CA LYS A 125 -14.92 -11.71 -2.11
C LYS A 125 -15.89 -12.76 -1.61
#